data_AF-N9LDQ4-F1
#
_entry.id   AF-N9LDQ4-F1
#
_cell.length_a   1.000
_cell.length_b   1.000
_cell.length_c   1.000
_cell.angle_alpha   90.00
_cell.angle_beta   90.00
_cell.angle_gamma   90.00
#
_symmetry.space_group_name_H-M   'P 1'
#
loop_
_entity.id
_entity.type
_entity.pdbx_description
1 polymer ?
#
loop_
_entity_poly.entity_id
_entity_poly.type
_entity_poly.pdbx_seq_one_letter_code
_entity_poly.pdbx_strand_id
1 'polypeptide(L)'
;MVLNKVDQQFKQGKYGTVFFNKVEGTAIKVFRKSDLCDQHVANVYSSEVEAYKLVQNSDELKKITPKFYGEVNISSIHDQFGNDLSPSFYLDKAYKMEYIEGVFIDFGSGSMDTDERLKLINLFKEDGIEHITDSSVILEEGKKIKYIVDFAKEEFELNSEF
;
A
#
# COMPACT_ATOMS: atom_id res chain seq x y z
N MET A 1 -4.71 -17.43 -6.39
CA MET A 1 -3.76 -17.14 -7.51
C MET A 1 -2.33 -17.44 -7.09
N VAL A 2 -1.41 -17.78 -8.00
CA VAL A 2 0.00 -18.05 -7.65
C VAL A 2 0.85 -16.82 -7.94
N LEU A 3 1.75 -16.47 -7.02
CA LEU A 3 2.70 -15.35 -7.19
C LEU A 3 4.13 -15.89 -7.24
N ASN A 4 4.97 -15.25 -8.05
CA ASN A 4 6.39 -15.55 -8.14
C ASN A 4 7.21 -14.32 -7.74
N LYS A 5 8.07 -14.49 -6.74
CA LYS A 5 9.03 -13.49 -6.28
C LYS A 5 10.28 -13.57 -7.15
N VAL A 6 10.18 -12.97 -8.33
CA VAL A 6 11.30 -12.80 -9.26
C VAL A 6 11.95 -11.44 -9.01
N ASP A 7 13.27 -11.36 -9.14
CA ASP A 7 14.01 -10.10 -8.98
C ASP A 7 13.39 -8.98 -9.85
N GLN A 8 13.36 -7.77 -9.31
CA GLN A 8 12.74 -6.56 -9.91
C GLN A 8 11.21 -6.60 -10.09
N GLN A 9 10.53 -7.65 -9.61
CA GLN A 9 9.06 -7.77 -9.65
C GLN A 9 8.42 -7.71 -8.27
N PHE A 10 9.13 -7.20 -7.26
CA PHE A 10 8.54 -6.94 -5.95
C PHE A 10 9.21 -5.77 -5.23
N LYS A 11 8.49 -5.19 -4.27
CA LYS A 11 9.00 -4.25 -3.26
C LYS A 11 8.55 -4.70 -1.88
N GLN A 12 9.45 -4.63 -0.90
CA GLN A 12 9.15 -4.98 0.47
C GLN A 12 8.84 -3.71 1.27
N GLY A 13 7.66 -3.67 1.87
CA GLY A 13 7.24 -2.63 2.82
C GLY A 13 7.33 -3.13 4.27
N LYS A 14 6.89 -2.30 5.22
CA LYS A 14 6.92 -2.62 6.66
C LYS A 14 6.15 -3.90 6.99
N TYR A 15 4.90 -3.99 6.56
CA TYR A 15 3.98 -5.10 6.90
C TYR A 15 3.76 -6.10 5.76
N GLY A 16 4.10 -5.76 4.52
CA GLY A 16 3.75 -6.55 3.35
C GLY A 16 4.83 -6.58 2.27
N THR A 17 4.60 -7.42 1.27
CA THR A 17 5.36 -7.41 0.01
C THR A 17 4.40 -7.10 -1.13
N VAL A 18 4.79 -6.17 -1.98
CA VAL A 18 4.04 -5.81 -3.19
C VAL A 18 4.68 -6.54 -4.36
N PHE A 19 3.90 -7.35 -5.07
CA PHE A 19 4.29 -8.07 -6.27
C PHE A 19 3.78 -7.31 -7.50
N PHE A 20 4.62 -7.12 -8.51
CA PHE A 20 4.32 -6.32 -9.69
C PHE A 20 4.08 -7.21 -10.91
N ASN A 21 2.93 -7.06 -11.55
CA ASN A 21 2.67 -7.55 -12.90
C ASN A 21 2.65 -6.34 -13.86
N LYS A 22 3.83 -5.97 -14.37
CA LYS A 22 3.99 -4.82 -15.26
C LYS A 22 3.28 -4.98 -16.61
N VAL A 23 3.12 -6.22 -17.07
CA VAL A 23 2.42 -6.52 -18.35
C VAL A 23 0.93 -6.22 -18.20
N GLU A 24 0.32 -6.61 -17.08
CA GLU A 24 -1.09 -6.30 -16.79
C GLU A 24 -1.29 -4.90 -16.21
N GLY A 25 -0.22 -4.17 -15.87
CA GLY A 25 -0.32 -2.87 -15.18
C GLY A 25 -0.91 -2.99 -13.78
N THR A 26 -0.63 -4.08 -13.06
CA THR A 26 -1.21 -4.34 -11.73
C THR A 26 -0.17 -4.70 -10.68
N ALA A 27 -0.49 -4.42 -9.43
CA ALA A 27 0.30 -4.74 -8.26
C ALA A 27 -0.58 -5.48 -7.24
N ILE A 28 0.01 -6.42 -6.50
CA ILE A 28 -0.67 -7.18 -5.45
C ILE A 28 0.13 -7.03 -4.17
N LYS A 29 -0.45 -6.44 -3.13
CA LYS A 29 0.16 -6.41 -1.80
C LYS A 29 -0.29 -7.64 -1.02
N VAL A 30 0.65 -8.38 -0.46
CA VAL A 30 0.39 -9.52 0.44
C VAL A 30 1.06 -9.24 1.78
N PHE A 31 0.30 -9.38 2.86
CA PHE A 31 0.81 -9.16 4.20
C PHE A 31 1.67 -10.32 4.68
N ARG A 32 2.76 -9.99 5.36
CA ARG A 32 3.76 -10.95 5.86
C ARG A 32 3.42 -11.35 7.29
N LYS A 33 3.70 -12.60 7.63
CA LYS A 33 3.83 -13.01 9.03
C LYS A 33 5.12 -12.40 9.58
N SER A 34 5.06 -11.88 10.78
CA SER A 34 6.19 -11.29 11.49
C SER A 34 6.05 -11.59 12.98
N ASP A 35 6.98 -11.11 13.79
CA ASP A 35 6.89 -11.22 15.26
C ASP A 35 5.75 -10.36 15.86
N LEU A 36 5.04 -9.60 15.01
CA LEU A 36 3.85 -8.85 15.41
C LEU A 36 2.66 -9.79 15.58
N CYS A 37 1.74 -9.46 16.47
CA CYS A 37 0.55 -10.29 16.67
C CYS A 37 -0.33 -10.31 15.40
N ASP A 38 -0.92 -11.47 15.11
CA ASP A 38 -1.83 -11.67 13.97
C ASP A 38 -2.94 -10.60 13.91
N GLN A 39 -3.44 -10.19 15.08
CA GLN A 39 -4.48 -9.16 15.19
C GLN A 39 -4.00 -7.79 14.70
N HIS A 40 -2.76 -7.41 14.99
CA HIS A 40 -2.21 -6.14 14.52
C HIS A 40 -2.12 -6.12 12.99
N VAL A 41 -1.60 -7.20 12.39
CA VAL A 41 -1.54 -7.32 10.93
C VAL A 41 -2.94 -7.30 10.30
N ALA A 42 -3.92 -7.95 10.93
CA ALA A 42 -5.32 -7.91 10.49
C ALA A 42 -5.93 -6.51 10.54
N ASN A 43 -5.61 -5.73 11.58
CA ASN A 43 -6.06 -4.34 11.71
C ASN A 43 -5.45 -3.45 10.63
N VAL A 44 -4.13 -3.52 10.42
CA VAL A 44 -3.44 -2.76 9.36
C VAL A 44 -4.01 -3.13 7.98
N TYR A 45 -4.17 -4.42 7.69
CA TYR A 45 -4.79 -4.89 6.43
C TYR A 45 -6.17 -4.28 6.23
N SER A 46 -7.03 -4.36 7.26
CA SER A 46 -8.41 -3.87 7.18
C SER A 46 -8.44 -2.35 6.97
N SER A 47 -7.56 -1.61 7.66
CA SER A 47 -7.43 -0.15 7.57
C SER A 47 -6.99 0.31 6.17
N GLU A 48 -6.00 -0.35 5.57
CA GLU A 48 -5.56 -0.04 4.21
C GLU A 48 -6.66 -0.36 3.18
N VAL A 49 -7.30 -1.52 3.29
CA VAL A 49 -8.39 -1.92 2.38
C VAL A 49 -9.58 -0.98 2.49
N GLU A 50 -9.96 -0.58 3.71
CA GLU A 50 -11.04 0.37 3.91
C GLU A 50 -10.70 1.74 3.32
N ALA A 51 -9.46 2.23 3.50
CA ALA A 51 -9.03 3.47 2.87
C ALA A 51 -9.13 3.43 1.34
N TYR A 52 -8.69 2.34 0.71
CA TYR A 52 -8.86 2.18 -0.74
C TYR A 52 -10.33 2.15 -1.17
N LYS A 53 -11.21 1.52 -0.38
CA LYS A 53 -12.66 1.53 -0.63
C LYS A 53 -13.26 2.94 -0.49
N LEU A 54 -12.84 3.72 0.50
CA LEU A 54 -13.27 5.11 0.69
C LEU A 54 -12.83 6.00 -0.48
N VAL A 55 -11.57 5.87 -0.92
CA VAL A 55 -11.04 6.54 -2.11
C VAL A 55 -11.90 6.28 -3.35
N GLN A 56 -12.49 5.08 -3.51
CA GLN A 56 -13.36 4.79 -4.66
C GLN A 56 -14.67 5.60 -4.68
N ASN A 57 -14.99 6.35 -3.63
CA ASN A 57 -16.14 7.26 -3.59
C ASN A 57 -15.77 8.72 -3.88
N SER A 58 -14.46 9.04 -3.96
CA SER A 58 -13.96 10.40 -4.12
C SER A 58 -13.32 10.62 -5.49
N ASP A 59 -13.89 11.52 -6.28
CA ASP A 59 -13.41 11.79 -7.63
C ASP A 59 -12.08 12.53 -7.66
N GLU A 60 -11.72 13.23 -6.58
CA GLU A 60 -10.41 13.86 -6.43
C GLU A 60 -9.35 12.84 -6.02
N LEU A 61 -9.60 12.03 -4.99
CA LEU A 61 -8.63 11.04 -4.53
C LEU A 61 -8.33 9.99 -5.59
N LYS A 62 -9.33 9.51 -6.35
CA LYS A 62 -9.12 8.57 -7.47
C LYS A 62 -8.08 9.03 -8.49
N LYS A 63 -7.91 10.34 -8.68
CA LYS A 63 -6.96 10.89 -9.67
C LYS A 63 -5.52 10.76 -9.21
N ILE A 64 -5.30 10.69 -7.89
CA ILE A 64 -3.97 10.68 -7.27
C ILE A 64 -3.66 9.38 -6.54
N THR A 65 -4.54 8.39 -6.56
CA THR A 65 -4.32 7.06 -5.98
C THR A 65 -4.38 5.98 -7.04
N PRO A 66 -3.70 4.84 -6.87
CA PRO A 66 -3.88 3.69 -7.73
C PRO A 66 -5.34 3.24 -7.77
N LYS A 67 -5.81 2.78 -8.94
CA LYS A 67 -7.11 2.10 -9.00
C LYS A 67 -7.11 0.86 -8.10
N PHE A 68 -8.16 0.70 -7.30
CA PHE A 68 -8.35 -0.47 -6.45
C PHE A 68 -9.16 -1.54 -7.19
N TYR A 69 -8.63 -2.76 -7.28
CA TYR A 69 -9.29 -3.89 -7.92
C TYR A 69 -9.94 -4.86 -6.90
N GLY A 70 -9.79 -4.58 -5.61
CA GLY A 70 -10.38 -5.39 -4.55
C GLY A 70 -9.39 -6.32 -3.86
N GLU A 71 -9.94 -7.02 -2.87
CA GLU A 71 -9.26 -8.06 -2.10
C GLU A 71 -9.08 -9.33 -2.95
N VAL A 72 -7.99 -10.05 -2.75
CA VAL A 72 -7.66 -11.26 -3.52
C VAL A 72 -7.11 -12.35 -2.61
N ASN A 73 -7.36 -13.61 -2.97
CA ASN A 73 -6.79 -14.77 -2.28
C ASN A 73 -5.59 -15.34 -3.05
N ILE A 74 -4.48 -15.50 -2.32
CA ILE A 74 -3.27 -16.13 -2.83
C ILE A 74 -3.31 -17.61 -2.53
N SER A 75 -2.90 -18.43 -3.49
CA SER A 75 -2.86 -19.89 -3.38
C SER A 75 -1.48 -20.34 -2.93
N SER A 76 -0.44 -19.75 -3.51
CA SER A 76 0.94 -19.92 -3.07
C SER A 76 1.83 -18.79 -3.60
N ILE A 77 2.99 -18.63 -2.95
CA ILE A 77 4.05 -17.69 -3.32
C ILE A 77 5.34 -18.47 -3.44
N HIS A 78 6.03 -18.40 -4.58
CA HIS A 78 7.32 -19.05 -4.76
C HIS A 78 8.42 -18.01 -5.01
N ASP A 79 9.67 -18.34 -4.68
CA ASP A 79 10.83 -17.56 -5.12
C ASP A 79 11.27 -17.92 -6.56
N GLN A 80 12.28 -17.23 -7.06
CA GLN A 80 12.86 -17.47 -8.38
C GLN A 80 13.49 -18.86 -8.57
N PHE A 81 13.75 -19.59 -7.49
CA PHE A 81 14.27 -20.95 -7.50
C PHE A 81 13.17 -22.01 -7.34
N GLY A 82 11.91 -21.58 -7.20
CA GLY A 82 10.75 -22.45 -7.00
C GLY A 82 10.52 -22.86 -5.55
N ASN A 83 11.22 -22.27 -4.57
CA ASN A 83 10.97 -22.56 -3.16
C ASN A 83 9.66 -21.92 -2.71
N ASP A 84 8.86 -22.65 -1.94
CA ASP A 84 7.60 -22.14 -1.38
C ASP A 84 7.86 -21.16 -0.23
N LEU A 85 7.43 -19.91 -0.44
CA LEU A 85 7.47 -18.83 0.54
C LEU A 85 6.13 -18.64 1.26
N SER A 86 5.08 -19.34 0.84
CA SER A 86 3.72 -19.21 1.40
C SER A 86 3.64 -19.25 2.93
N PRO A 87 4.44 -20.07 3.65
CA PRO A 87 4.40 -20.09 5.11
C PRO A 87 4.67 -18.73 5.78
N SER A 88 5.41 -17.84 5.11
CA SER A 88 5.79 -16.51 5.61
C SER A 88 4.75 -15.41 5.36
N PHE A 89 3.58 -15.74 4.80
CA PHE A 89 2.56 -14.75 4.41
C PHE A 89 1.16 -15.14 4.91
N TYR A 90 0.29 -14.14 5.07
CA TYR A 90 -1.16 -14.33 5.22
C TYR A 90 -1.79 -14.32 3.84
N LEU A 91 -2.03 -15.50 3.27
CA LEU A 91 -2.48 -15.65 1.88
C LEU A 91 -3.92 -15.14 1.62
N ASP A 92 -4.70 -14.95 2.68
CA ASP A 92 -6.04 -14.36 2.72
C ASP A 92 -6.02 -12.83 2.93
N LYS A 93 -4.86 -12.24 3.23
CA LYS A 93 -4.70 -10.80 3.46
C LYS A 93 -3.89 -10.21 2.33
N ALA A 94 -4.55 -10.11 1.18
CA ALA A 94 -3.99 -9.52 -0.01
C ALA A 94 -5.02 -8.70 -0.77
N TYR A 95 -4.54 -7.69 -1.48
CA TYR A 95 -5.37 -6.88 -2.35
C TYR A 95 -4.64 -6.51 -3.63
N LYS A 96 -5.42 -6.29 -4.69
CA LYS A 96 -4.93 -5.94 -6.03
C LYS A 96 -5.20 -4.46 -6.31
N MET A 97 -4.21 -3.77 -6.83
CA MET A 97 -4.27 -2.37 -7.22
C MET A 97 -3.54 -2.13 -8.55
N GLU A 98 -3.67 -0.93 -9.09
CA GLU A 98 -2.91 -0.51 -10.26
C GLU A 98 -1.41 -0.45 -9.97
N TYR A 99 -0.61 -0.89 -10.93
CA TYR A 99 0.83 -0.68 -10.87
C TYR A 99 1.15 0.74 -11.33
N ILE A 100 1.73 1.52 -10.43
CA ILE A 100 2.21 2.87 -10.74
C ILE A 100 3.73 2.81 -10.92
N GLU A 101 4.19 3.13 -12.12
CA GLU A 101 5.62 3.28 -12.40
C GLU A 101 6.11 4.67 -11.98
N GLY A 102 7.17 4.71 -11.19
CA GLY A 102 7.81 5.96 -10.79
C GLY A 102 8.72 5.81 -9.58
N VAL A 103 9.40 6.90 -9.23
CA VAL A 103 10.24 6.98 -8.04
C VAL A 103 9.39 7.49 -6.90
N PHE A 104 9.10 6.60 -5.96
CA PHE A 104 8.41 6.94 -4.73
C PHE A 104 9.39 7.55 -3.73
N ILE A 105 8.97 8.64 -3.10
CA ILE A 105 9.63 9.28 -1.96
C ILE A 105 8.67 9.30 -0.77
N ASP A 106 9.20 9.43 0.44
CA ASP A 106 8.35 9.49 1.63
C ASP A 106 7.53 10.79 1.64
N PHE A 107 6.25 10.70 1.97
CA PHE A 107 5.35 11.86 2.09
C PHE A 107 5.84 12.87 3.14
N GLY A 108 6.46 12.38 4.20
CA GLY A 108 7.12 13.19 5.22
C GLY A 108 8.42 13.85 4.77
N SER A 109 8.95 13.53 3.58
CA SER A 109 10.19 14.13 3.09
C SER A 109 9.98 15.63 2.82
N GLY A 110 10.98 16.47 3.16
CA GLY A 110 10.95 17.91 2.90
C GLY A 110 10.98 18.31 1.41
N SER A 111 10.68 17.37 0.52
CA SER A 111 10.69 17.55 -0.93
C SER A 111 9.40 18.22 -1.42
N MET A 112 8.28 17.99 -0.74
CA MET A 112 6.96 18.57 -1.03
C MET A 112 6.80 19.94 -0.39
N ASP A 113 6.02 20.81 -1.05
CA ASP A 113 5.58 22.08 -0.47
C ASP A 113 4.64 21.86 0.74
N THR A 114 4.81 22.66 1.79
CA THR A 114 4.05 22.50 3.04
C THR A 114 2.55 22.74 2.83
N ASP A 115 2.16 23.72 2.02
CA ASP A 115 0.74 24.04 1.79
C ASP A 115 0.08 22.93 0.97
N GLU A 116 0.78 22.38 -0.02
CA GLU A 116 0.33 21.21 -0.78
C GLU A 116 0.13 19.99 0.14
N ARG A 117 1.08 19.75 1.04
CA ARG A 117 0.99 18.67 2.02
C ARG A 117 -0.23 18.81 2.92
N LEU A 118 -0.50 20.02 3.43
CA LEU A 118 -1.66 20.30 4.28
C LEU A 118 -2.98 20.13 3.53
N LYS A 119 -3.04 20.57 2.26
CA LYS A 119 -4.23 20.35 1.41
C LYS A 119 -4.54 18.87 1.25
N LEU A 120 -3.53 18.04 1.00
CA LEU A 120 -3.72 16.59 0.86
C LEU A 120 -4.17 15.94 2.17
N ILE A 121 -3.57 16.32 3.30
CA ILE A 121 -4.02 15.82 4.60
C ILE A 121 -5.50 16.13 4.81
N ASN A 122 -5.94 17.35 4.50
CA ASN A 122 -7.35 17.73 4.65
C ASN A 122 -8.24 16.96 3.66
N LEU A 123 -7.81 16.82 2.40
CA LEU A 123 -8.57 16.09 1.38
C LEU A 123 -8.81 14.62 1.78
N PHE A 124 -7.78 13.93 2.29
CA PHE A 124 -7.95 12.56 2.79
C PHE A 124 -8.84 12.49 4.02
N LYS A 125 -8.71 13.44 4.95
CA LYS A 125 -9.55 13.51 6.17
C LYS A 125 -11.02 13.75 5.86
N GLU A 126 -11.34 14.55 4.85
CA GLU A 126 -12.72 14.79 4.41
C GLU A 126 -13.43 13.49 3.99
N ASP A 127 -12.67 12.52 3.47
CA ASP A 127 -13.14 11.18 3.09
C ASP A 127 -12.96 10.14 4.22
N GLY A 128 -12.64 10.57 5.43
CA GLY A 128 -12.49 9.70 6.60
C GLY A 128 -11.20 8.88 6.64
N ILE A 129 -10.17 9.29 5.90
CA ILE A 129 -8.85 8.65 5.88
C ILE A 129 -7.88 9.51 6.69
N GLU A 130 -7.46 9.00 7.84
CA GLU A 130 -6.73 9.77 8.85
C GLU A 130 -5.22 9.58 8.77
N HIS A 131 -4.73 8.44 8.26
CA HIS A 131 -3.31 8.10 8.27
C HIS A 131 -2.70 8.06 6.86
N ILE A 132 -2.09 9.20 6.48
CA ILE A 132 -1.31 9.32 5.23
C ILE A 132 0.15 9.73 5.48
N THR A 133 0.57 9.87 6.73
CA THR A 133 1.89 10.42 7.08
C THR A 133 3.04 9.52 6.69
N ASP A 134 2.82 8.20 6.74
CA ASP A 134 3.80 7.16 6.36
C ASP A 134 3.66 6.72 4.90
N SER A 135 2.87 7.46 4.12
CA SER A 135 2.63 7.15 2.71
C SER A 135 3.87 7.40 1.86
N SER A 136 3.90 6.71 0.72
CA SER A 136 4.88 6.91 -0.34
C SER A 136 4.24 7.68 -1.48
N VAL A 137 4.96 8.64 -2.05
CA VAL A 137 4.43 9.53 -3.10
C VAL A 137 5.32 9.67 -4.32
N ILE A 138 4.70 9.92 -5.47
CA ILE A 138 5.36 10.39 -6.68
C ILE A 138 4.95 11.84 -6.90
N LEU A 139 5.93 12.71 -7.15
CA LEU A 139 5.71 14.10 -7.49
C LEU A 139 5.80 14.33 -9.00
N GLU A 140 5.02 15.27 -9.51
CA GLU A 140 5.18 15.83 -10.85
C GLU A 140 6.06 17.10 -10.85
N GLU A 141 6.30 17.67 -12.03
CA GLU A 141 6.98 18.95 -12.15
C GLU A 141 6.28 20.03 -11.31
N GLY A 142 7.06 20.81 -10.56
CA GLY A 142 6.51 21.78 -9.61
C GLY A 142 6.14 21.19 -8.24
N LYS A 143 6.57 19.95 -7.93
CA LYS A 143 6.45 19.31 -6.60
C LYS A 143 5.01 19.04 -6.13
N LYS A 144 4.06 18.99 -7.07
CA LYS A 144 2.69 18.56 -6.80
C LYS A 144 2.59 17.06 -6.76
N ILE A 145 1.54 16.54 -6.11
CA ILE A 145 1.31 15.10 -6.06
C ILE A 145 0.78 14.57 -7.38
N LYS A 146 1.50 13.58 -7.91
CA LYS A 146 1.05 12.76 -9.02
C LYS A 146 0.35 11.50 -8.52
N TYR A 147 0.99 10.80 -7.56
CA TYR A 147 0.43 9.60 -6.94
C TYR A 147 0.80 9.49 -5.47
N ILE A 148 -0.07 8.87 -4.67
CA ILE A 148 0.13 8.52 -3.26
C ILE A 148 -0.32 7.07 -3.02
N VAL A 149 0.49 6.31 -2.29
CA VAL A 149 0.27 4.90 -1.91
C VAL A 149 0.66 4.65 -0.46
N ASP A 150 0.33 3.47 0.08
CA ASP A 150 0.60 3.10 1.47
C ASP A 150 -0.07 4.06 2.49
N PHE A 151 -1.33 4.41 2.23
CA PHE A 151 -2.21 5.14 3.15
C PHE A 151 -3.20 4.20 3.84
N ALA A 152 -3.72 4.60 4.99
CA ALA A 152 -4.63 3.81 5.82
C ALA A 152 -5.70 4.69 6.46
N LYS A 153 -6.86 4.09 6.76
CA LYS A 153 -7.98 4.82 7.38
C LYS A 153 -7.59 5.36 8.74
N GLU A 154 -6.96 4.51 9.54
CA GLU A 154 -6.45 4.83 10.87
C GLU A 154 -5.10 4.15 11.08
N GLU A 155 -4.28 4.71 11.97
CA GLU A 155 -2.99 4.14 12.35
C GLU A 155 -3.14 3.14 13.48
N PHE A 156 -2.42 2.03 13.35
CA PHE A 156 -2.25 1.08 14.43
C PHE A 156 -0.78 1.08 14.83
N GLU A 157 -0.45 1.82 15.88
CA GLU A 157 0.88 1.75 16.48
C GLU A 157 1.05 0.41 17.21
N LEU A 158 2.29 -0.08 17.24
CA LEU A 158 2.66 -1.14 18.17
C LEU A 158 2.84 -0.49 19.53
N ASN A 159 1.87 -0.66 20.43
CA ASN A 159 2.10 -0.31 21.83
C ASN A 159 3.28 -1.13 22.34
N SER A 160 4.45 -0.49 22.44
CA SER A 160 5.61 -1.03 23.14
C SER A 160 5.35 -0.91 24.65
N GLU A 161 4.42 -1.70 25.17
CA GLU A 161 4.29 -1.96 26.60
C GLU A 161 4.64 -3.43 26.86
N PHE A 162 5.93 -3.67 27.09
CA PHE A 162 6.45 -4.76 27.92
C PHE A 162 7.68 -4.25 28.68
#